data_AF-A0A380LPT4-F1
#
_entry.id   AF-A0A380LPT4-F1
#
_cell.length_a   1.000
_cell.length_b   1.000
_cell.length_c   1.000
_cell.angle_alpha   90.00
_cell.angle_beta   90.00
_cell.angle_gamma   90.00
#
_symmetry.space_group_name_H-M   'P 1'
#
loop_
_entity.id
_entity.type
_entity.pdbx_description
1 polymer ?
#
loop_
_entity_poly.entity_id
_entity_poly.type
_entity_poly.pdbx_seq_one_letter_code
_entity_poly.pdbx_strand_id
1 'polypeptide(L)'
;MGESKWEHRKTLYECIHRSDWNKDEIPDYEMKMFDINSDPIDFMCLYLQKFFRIIQYVYQKKWENLYTDSLLENVEEDIFYHANVFVNLNQEFIQKHTKEGVISMCKALEEYAQECITKGEQRGYSKGLTNKAYEIAQNMLSEGLQHDLISRLTGLSEEAVLKLSQQ
;
A
#
# COMPACT_ATOMS: atom_id res chain seq x y z
N MET A 1 8.96 -7.13 7.43
CA MET A 1 9.10 -6.95 8.89
C MET A 1 7.72 -6.62 9.43
N GLY A 2 7.30 -7.25 10.52
CA GLY A 2 6.00 -6.95 11.15
C GLY A 2 4.77 -7.46 10.39
N GLU A 3 4.83 -8.63 9.75
CA GLU A 3 3.63 -9.27 9.17
C GLU A 3 2.86 -10.15 10.19
N SER A 4 3.52 -10.53 11.28
CA SER A 4 2.96 -11.33 12.35
C SER A 4 3.44 -10.82 13.70
N LYS A 5 2.74 -11.27 14.76
CA LYS A 5 3.08 -10.96 16.14
C LYS A 5 4.52 -11.39 16.45
N TRP A 6 5.25 -10.56 17.20
CA TRP A 6 6.63 -10.85 17.55
C TRP A 6 6.72 -11.97 18.59
N GLU A 7 7.11 -13.17 18.16
CA GLU A 7 7.35 -14.33 19.03
C GLU A 7 8.83 -14.73 19.11
N HIS A 8 9.72 -13.86 18.64
CA HIS A 8 11.15 -14.09 18.67
C HIS A 8 11.79 -13.47 19.92
N ARG A 9 13.11 -13.55 19.97
CA ARG A 9 14.00 -13.15 21.05
C ARG A 9 13.55 -11.88 21.78
N LYS A 10 13.38 -11.99 23.09
CA LYS A 10 12.83 -10.98 24.02
C LYS A 10 13.84 -10.56 25.08
N THR A 11 14.96 -11.27 25.25
CA THR A 11 16.03 -10.85 26.17
C THR A 11 17.32 -10.49 25.43
N LEU A 12 18.18 -9.70 26.10
CA LEU A 12 19.49 -9.33 25.59
C LEU A 12 20.30 -10.59 25.21
N TYR A 13 20.31 -11.60 26.08
CA TYR A 13 21.07 -12.83 25.85
C TYR A 13 20.57 -13.63 24.66
N GLU A 14 19.26 -13.64 24.40
CA GLU A 14 18.73 -14.29 23.20
C GLU A 14 19.21 -13.54 21.95
N CYS A 15 19.19 -12.20 21.96
CA CYS A 15 19.56 -11.35 20.83
C CYS A 15 21.03 -11.44 20.43
N ILE A 16 21.93 -11.82 21.34
CA ILE A 16 23.37 -11.88 21.10
C ILE A 16 23.81 -13.32 20.78
N HIS A 17 24.56 -13.50 19.69
CA HIS A 17 25.04 -14.81 19.22
C HIS A 17 26.48 -15.14 19.61
N ARG A 18 27.11 -14.39 20.52
CA ARG A 18 28.51 -14.60 20.91
C ARG A 18 28.64 -15.35 22.24
N SER A 19 29.50 -16.37 22.23
CA SER A 19 29.87 -17.23 23.35
C SER A 19 30.71 -16.53 24.43
N ASP A 20 31.24 -15.33 24.15
CA ASP A 20 32.33 -14.74 24.93
C ASP A 20 31.85 -13.64 25.90
N TRP A 21 30.54 -13.57 26.13
CA TRP A 21 29.96 -12.55 27.00
C TRP A 21 30.13 -12.93 28.47
N ASN A 22 30.73 -12.02 29.25
CA ASN A 22 30.80 -12.18 30.70
C ASN A 22 29.43 -11.89 31.32
N LYS A 23 28.67 -12.95 31.59
CA LYS A 23 27.33 -12.87 32.20
C LYS A 23 27.34 -12.30 33.62
N ASP A 24 28.51 -12.23 34.24
CA ASP A 24 28.69 -11.65 35.58
C ASP A 24 28.83 -10.12 35.53
N GLU A 25 29.19 -9.55 34.37
CA GLU A 25 29.38 -8.10 34.20
C GLU A 25 28.14 -7.39 33.67
N ILE A 26 27.38 -8.03 32.78
CA ILE A 26 26.20 -7.40 32.18
C ILE A 26 25.02 -8.35 32.34
N PRO A 27 24.03 -7.99 33.18
CA PRO A 27 22.87 -8.84 33.45
C PRO A 27 21.98 -8.97 32.21
N ASP A 28 21.28 -10.09 32.12
CA ASP A 28 20.21 -10.23 31.13
C ASP A 28 19.06 -9.29 31.49
N TYR A 29 18.43 -8.72 30.47
CA TYR A 29 17.23 -7.92 30.65
C TYR A 29 16.28 -8.09 29.48
N GLU A 30 15.00 -7.90 29.76
CA GLU A 30 13.94 -7.93 28.77
C GLU A 30 14.04 -6.70 27.87
N MET A 31 14.07 -6.93 26.56
CA MET A 31 13.94 -5.89 25.56
C MET A 31 12.46 -5.51 25.42
N LYS A 32 12.11 -4.32 25.92
CA LYS A 32 10.77 -3.75 25.73
C LYS A 32 10.61 -3.30 24.28
N MET A 33 10.06 -4.18 23.46
CA MET A 33 9.77 -3.92 22.06
C MET A 33 8.30 -3.55 21.89
N PHE A 34 8.02 -2.62 20.96
CA PHE A 34 6.66 -2.36 20.51
C PHE A 34 6.35 -3.28 19.32
N ASP A 35 5.27 -4.04 19.44
CA ASP A 35 4.79 -4.89 18.36
C ASP A 35 3.59 -4.25 17.66
N ILE A 36 3.80 -3.82 16.41
CA ILE A 36 2.76 -3.19 15.61
C ILE A 36 1.59 -4.13 15.28
N ASN A 37 1.75 -5.46 15.43
CA ASN A 37 0.67 -6.44 15.26
C ASN A 37 -0.04 -6.82 16.56
N SER A 38 0.37 -6.24 17.69
CA SER A 38 -0.34 -6.38 18.95
C SER A 38 -1.50 -5.37 19.04
N ASP A 39 -2.19 -5.39 20.18
CA ASP A 39 -3.25 -4.44 20.50
C ASP A 39 -2.76 -2.98 20.39
N PRO A 40 -3.69 -2.00 20.25
CA PRO A 40 -3.32 -0.61 20.15
C PRO A 40 -2.42 -0.17 21.30
N ILE A 41 -1.28 0.43 20.96
CA ILE A 41 -0.31 0.85 21.97
C ILE A 41 -0.81 2.16 22.59
N ASP A 42 -0.98 2.15 23.90
CA ASP A 42 -1.44 3.32 24.63
C ASP A 42 -0.26 4.17 25.10
N PHE A 43 -0.16 5.38 24.55
CA PHE A 43 0.83 6.38 24.93
C PHE A 43 0.13 7.55 25.61
N MET A 44 0.71 8.01 26.72
CA MET A 44 0.30 9.27 27.37
C MET A 44 0.44 10.49 26.45
N CYS A 45 1.29 10.38 25.42
CA CYS A 45 1.51 11.42 24.42
C CYS A 45 0.60 11.17 23.21
N LEU A 46 -0.39 12.04 23.00
CA LEU A 46 -1.33 11.97 21.86
C LEU A 46 -0.62 11.89 20.51
N TYR A 47 0.51 12.59 20.37
CA TYR A 47 1.34 12.55 19.16
C TYR A 47 1.79 11.12 18.82
N LEU A 48 2.48 10.47 19.78
CA LEU A 48 2.95 9.11 19.61
C LEU A 48 1.79 8.13 19.47
N GLN A 49 0.69 8.37 20.19
CA GLN A 49 -0.50 7.53 20.11
C GLN A 49 -1.09 7.56 18.69
N LYS A 50 -1.31 8.74 18.10
CA LYS A 50 -1.77 8.89 16.70
C LYS A 50 -0.79 8.29 15.71
N PHE A 51 0.50 8.60 15.85
CA PHE A 51 1.57 8.10 14.99
C PHE A 51 1.60 6.56 14.94
N PHE A 52 1.67 5.90 16.09
CA PHE A 52 1.67 4.44 16.16
C PHE A 52 0.34 3.85 15.69
N ARG A 53 -0.80 4.50 15.99
CA ARG A 53 -2.12 4.03 15.57
C ARG A 53 -2.24 3.95 14.04
N ILE A 54 -1.76 4.96 13.32
CA ILE A 54 -1.73 4.98 11.85
C ILE A 54 -0.90 3.82 11.33
N ILE A 55 0.32 3.64 11.85
CA ILE A 55 1.22 2.55 11.42
C ILE A 55 0.57 1.19 11.69
N GLN A 56 0.02 0.97 12.88
CA GLN A 56 -0.64 -0.29 13.24
C GLN A 56 -1.81 -0.60 12.31
N TYR A 57 -2.70 0.36 12.04
CA TYR A 57 -3.85 0.13 11.15
C TYR A 57 -3.45 -0.19 9.71
N VAL A 58 -2.44 0.50 9.16
CA VAL A 58 -1.95 0.21 7.80
C VAL A 58 -1.34 -1.19 7.72
N TYR A 59 -0.43 -1.54 8.63
CA TYR A 59 0.22 -2.86 8.61
C TYR A 59 -0.76 -4.01 8.86
N GLN A 60 -1.73 -3.82 9.76
CA GLN A 60 -2.78 -4.79 10.05
C GLN A 60 -3.89 -4.83 8.97
N LYS A 61 -3.82 -3.97 7.95
CA LYS A 61 -4.82 -3.82 6.88
C LYS A 61 -6.22 -3.45 7.41
N LYS A 62 -6.28 -2.75 8.54
CA LYS A 62 -7.50 -2.20 9.15
C LYS A 62 -7.70 -0.76 8.66
N TRP A 63 -7.81 -0.61 7.34
CA TRP A 63 -7.87 0.70 6.68
C TRP A 63 -9.11 1.50 7.12
N GLU A 64 -10.21 0.79 7.40
CA GLU A 64 -11.46 1.35 7.91
C GLU A 64 -11.24 2.10 9.23
N ASN A 65 -10.38 1.57 10.10
CA ASN A 65 -10.10 2.18 11.38
C ASN A 65 -9.37 3.52 11.27
N LEU A 66 -8.67 3.79 10.16
CA LEU A 66 -8.00 5.08 9.99
C LEU A 66 -9.02 6.23 9.99
N TYR A 67 -10.21 6.04 9.42
CA TYR A 67 -11.25 7.07 9.38
C TYR A 67 -12.41 6.86 10.36
N THR A 68 -12.54 5.70 11.02
CA THR A 68 -13.57 5.53 12.05
C THR A 68 -13.05 5.75 13.47
N ASP A 69 -11.74 5.70 13.70
CA ASP A 69 -11.14 5.96 15.01
C ASP A 69 -11.14 7.46 15.32
N SER A 70 -11.86 7.85 16.37
CA SER A 70 -11.98 9.26 16.78
C SER A 70 -10.64 9.89 17.16
N LEU A 71 -9.63 9.10 17.57
CA LEU A 71 -8.27 9.60 17.80
C LEU A 71 -7.63 10.15 16.51
N LEU A 72 -8.07 9.63 15.35
CA LEU A 72 -7.52 9.95 14.03
C LEU A 72 -8.42 10.87 13.21
N GLU A 73 -9.52 11.39 13.77
CA GLU A 73 -10.41 12.30 13.04
C GLU A 73 -9.65 13.51 12.47
N ASN A 74 -8.74 14.07 13.27
CA ASN A 74 -7.86 15.16 12.91
C ASN A 74 -6.42 14.80 13.26
N VAL A 75 -5.57 14.70 12.24
CA VAL A 75 -4.17 14.33 12.36
C VAL A 75 -3.31 15.50 11.91
N GLU A 76 -2.37 15.91 12.76
CA GLU A 76 -1.36 16.91 12.45
C GLU A 76 -0.51 16.45 11.25
N GLU A 77 -0.24 17.37 10.31
CA GLU A 77 0.46 17.07 9.06
C GLU A 77 1.79 16.36 9.29
N ASP A 78 2.53 16.77 10.32
CA ASP A 78 3.85 16.22 10.63
C ASP A 78 3.77 14.78 11.14
N ILE A 79 2.75 14.43 11.94
CA ILE A 79 2.47 13.04 12.34
C ILE A 79 2.28 12.17 11.11
N PHE A 80 1.48 12.66 10.15
CA PHE A 80 1.21 11.91 8.93
C PHE A 80 2.48 11.79 8.08
N TYR A 81 3.26 12.87 7.94
CA TYR A 81 4.55 12.85 7.23
C TYR A 81 5.52 11.82 7.84
N HIS A 82 5.65 11.80 9.16
CA HIS A 82 6.52 10.84 9.85
C HIS A 82 6.00 9.41 9.73
N ALA A 83 4.69 9.19 9.92
CA ALA A 83 4.09 7.86 9.75
C ALA A 83 4.32 7.36 8.32
N ASN A 84 4.23 8.26 7.33
CA ASN A 84 4.36 7.94 5.91
C ASN A 84 5.68 7.25 5.56
N VAL A 85 6.77 7.58 6.26
CA VAL A 85 8.07 6.91 6.10
C VAL A 85 7.97 5.39 6.29
N PHE A 86 7.03 4.92 7.11
CA PHE A 86 6.85 3.50 7.43
C PHE A 86 5.77 2.82 6.59
N VAL A 87 4.75 3.58 6.16
CA VAL A 87 3.55 3.04 5.52
C VAL A 87 3.46 3.31 4.01
N ASN A 88 4.33 4.16 3.46
CA ASN A 88 4.41 4.49 2.03
C ASN A 88 3.07 4.93 1.40
N LEU A 89 2.31 5.76 2.12
CA LEU A 89 1.20 6.53 1.59
C LEU A 89 1.71 7.57 0.56
N ASN A 90 0.83 7.94 -0.37
CA ASN A 90 1.15 8.89 -1.43
C ASN A 90 1.43 10.30 -0.83
N GLN A 91 2.60 10.90 -1.09
CA GLN A 91 2.91 12.25 -0.60
C GLN A 91 2.03 13.34 -1.20
N GLU A 92 1.66 13.22 -2.49
CA GLU A 92 0.74 14.17 -3.13
C GLU A 92 -0.63 14.18 -2.44
N PHE A 93 -1.04 13.02 -1.95
CA PHE A 93 -2.26 12.87 -1.19
C PHE A 93 -2.21 13.65 0.13
N ILE A 94 -1.10 13.58 0.87
CA ILE A 94 -0.90 14.33 2.12
C ILE A 94 -1.05 15.83 1.87
N GLN A 95 -0.34 16.33 0.86
CA GLN A 95 -0.33 17.76 0.52
C GLN A 95 -1.70 18.27 0.10
N LYS A 96 -2.44 17.48 -0.71
CA LYS A 96 -3.78 17.85 -1.18
C LYS A 96 -4.80 17.98 -0.04
N HIS A 97 -4.69 17.13 0.99
CA HIS A 97 -5.70 17.02 2.05
C HIS A 97 -5.30 17.73 3.35
N THR A 98 -4.09 18.27 3.43
CA THR A 98 -3.69 19.12 4.54
C THR A 98 -4.32 20.50 4.43
N LYS A 99 -5.03 20.93 5.47
CA LYS A 99 -5.56 22.29 5.62
C LYS A 99 -5.14 22.83 6.99
N GLU A 100 -4.50 23.99 7.00
CA GLU A 100 -4.04 24.63 8.25
C GLU A 100 -3.12 23.73 9.09
N GLY A 101 -2.34 22.84 8.44
CA GLY A 101 -1.44 21.88 9.10
C GLY A 101 -2.14 20.66 9.70
N VAL A 102 -3.42 20.43 9.39
CA VAL A 102 -4.21 19.30 9.88
C VAL A 102 -4.88 18.57 8.72
N ILE A 103 -4.99 17.25 8.84
CA ILE A 103 -5.63 16.36 7.88
C ILE A 103 -6.88 15.76 8.52
N SER A 104 -8.02 15.93 7.86
CA SER A 104 -9.24 15.18 8.20
C SER A 104 -9.18 13.80 7.57
N MET A 105 -8.95 12.77 8.39
CA MET A 105 -8.67 11.42 7.88
C MET A 105 -9.87 10.82 7.13
N CYS A 106 -11.09 11.10 7.59
CA CYS A 106 -12.32 10.64 6.93
C CYS A 106 -12.41 11.13 5.49
N LYS A 107 -12.28 12.44 5.30
CA LYS A 107 -12.39 13.05 3.96
C LYS A 107 -11.25 12.62 3.07
N ALA A 108 -10.04 12.61 3.62
CA ALA A 108 -8.86 12.22 2.86
C ALA A 108 -9.00 10.78 2.35
N LEU A 109 -9.28 9.81 3.21
CA LEU A 109 -9.34 8.40 2.78
C LEU A 109 -10.54 8.10 1.87
N GLU A 110 -11.68 8.77 2.05
CA GLU A 110 -12.81 8.65 1.14
C GLU A 110 -12.46 9.15 -0.27
N GLU A 111 -11.80 10.31 -0.39
CA GLU A 111 -11.32 10.83 -1.67
C GLU A 111 -10.27 9.89 -2.31
N TYR A 112 -9.35 9.34 -1.52
CA TYR A 112 -8.36 8.38 -2.00
C TYR A 112 -9.00 7.09 -2.51
N ALA A 113 -9.95 6.54 -1.77
CA ALA A 113 -10.69 5.36 -2.16
C ALA A 113 -11.42 5.60 -3.48
N GLN A 114 -12.10 6.74 -3.62
CA GLN A 114 -12.79 7.12 -4.85
C GLN A 114 -11.83 7.31 -6.04
N GLU A 115 -10.66 7.92 -5.82
CA GLU A 115 -9.62 8.05 -6.83
C GLU A 115 -9.10 6.67 -7.29
N CYS A 116 -8.89 5.75 -6.34
CA CYS A 116 -8.45 4.38 -6.62
C CYS A 116 -9.49 3.61 -7.43
N ILE A 117 -10.77 3.71 -7.07
CA ILE A 117 -11.89 3.13 -7.82
C ILE A 117 -11.90 3.69 -9.25
N THR A 118 -11.86 5.01 -9.39
CA THR A 118 -11.91 5.68 -10.71
C THR A 118 -10.73 5.27 -11.60
N LYS A 119 -9.51 5.24 -11.05
CA LYS A 119 -8.31 4.76 -11.78
C LYS A 119 -8.43 3.27 -12.13
N GLY A 120 -9.00 2.47 -11.23
CA GLY A 120 -9.26 1.05 -11.44
C GLY A 120 -10.22 0.80 -12.60
N GLU A 121 -11.36 1.50 -12.61
CA GLU A 121 -12.37 1.42 -13.67
C GLU A 121 -11.81 1.86 -15.03
N GLN A 122 -11.10 2.99 -15.09
CA GLN A 122 -10.48 3.47 -16.33
C GLN A 122 -9.47 2.48 -16.89
N ARG A 123 -8.59 1.93 -16.03
CA ARG A 123 -7.61 0.90 -16.43
C ARG A 123 -8.32 -0.37 -16.90
N GLY A 124 -9.36 -0.80 -16.18
CA GLY A 124 -10.17 -1.97 -16.53
C GLY A 124 -10.86 -1.81 -17.88
N TYR A 125 -11.49 -0.66 -18.12
CA TYR A 125 -12.14 -0.34 -19.38
C TYR A 125 -11.15 -0.30 -20.55
N SER A 126 -10.04 0.42 -20.40
CA SER A 126 -9.00 0.50 -21.44
C SER A 126 -8.42 -0.88 -21.76
N LYS A 127 -8.08 -1.67 -20.74
CA LYS A 127 -7.59 -3.05 -20.93
C LYS A 127 -8.64 -3.95 -21.60
N GLY A 128 -9.91 -3.79 -21.24
CA GLY A 128 -11.03 -4.50 -21.85
C GLY A 128 -11.18 -4.20 -23.34
N LEU A 129 -11.14 -2.92 -23.73
CA LEU A 129 -11.17 -2.50 -25.14
C LEU A 129 -10.00 -3.08 -25.92
N THR A 130 -8.78 -2.96 -25.38
CA THR A 130 -7.58 -3.50 -26.02
C THR A 130 -7.69 -5.02 -26.19
N ASN A 131 -8.05 -5.76 -25.14
CA ASN A 131 -8.21 -7.21 -25.20
C ASN A 131 -9.27 -7.61 -26.24
N LYS A 132 -10.39 -6.88 -26.32
CA LYS A 132 -11.43 -7.16 -27.32
C LYS A 132 -10.93 -6.90 -28.74
N ALA A 133 -10.14 -5.84 -28.96
CA ALA A 133 -9.53 -5.58 -30.25
C ALA A 133 -8.58 -6.72 -30.68
N TYR A 134 -7.79 -7.26 -29.74
CA TYR A 134 -6.94 -8.44 -29.98
C TYR A 134 -7.76 -9.69 -30.33
N GLU A 135 -8.83 -9.97 -29.59
CA GLU A 135 -9.73 -11.11 -29.87
C GLU A 135 -10.38 -11.00 -31.25
N ILE A 136 -10.88 -9.80 -31.61
CA ILE A 136 -11.47 -9.55 -32.93
C ILE A 136 -10.41 -9.72 -34.03
N ALA A 137 -9.20 -9.21 -33.83
CA ALA A 137 -8.10 -9.36 -34.79
C ALA A 137 -7.74 -10.83 -35.03
N GLN A 138 -7.68 -11.64 -33.96
CA GLN A 138 -7.44 -13.09 -34.08
C GLN A 138 -8.55 -13.78 -34.87
N ASN A 139 -9.81 -13.46 -34.60
CA ASN A 139 -10.93 -14.02 -35.37
C ASN A 139 -10.85 -13.61 -36.85
N MET A 140 -10.55 -12.34 -37.15
CA MET A 140 -10.38 -11.86 -38.53
C MET A 140 -9.21 -12.53 -39.25
N LEU A 141 -8.08 -12.77 -38.57
CA LEU A 141 -6.95 -13.54 -39.12
C LEU A 141 -7.37 -14.97 -39.44
N SER A 142 -8.16 -15.61 -38.56
CA SER A 142 -8.66 -16.97 -38.78
C SER A 142 -9.61 -17.07 -39.99
N GLU A 143 -10.31 -15.97 -40.31
CA GLU A 143 -11.16 -15.85 -41.49
C GLU A 143 -10.40 -15.43 -42.76
N GLY A 144 -9.07 -15.22 -42.67
CA GLY A 144 -8.21 -14.91 -43.81
C GLY A 144 -8.21 -13.45 -44.24
N LEU A 145 -8.65 -12.52 -43.38
CA LEU A 145 -8.58 -11.09 -43.68
C LEU A 145 -7.13 -10.59 -43.73
N GLN A 146 -6.89 -9.54 -44.54
CA GLN A 146 -5.57 -8.95 -44.70
C GLN A 146 -5.13 -8.14 -43.46
N HIS A 147 -3.83 -8.16 -43.18
CA HIS A 147 -3.23 -7.53 -41.99
C HIS A 147 -3.47 -6.00 -41.93
N ASP A 148 -3.42 -5.31 -43.08
CA ASP A 148 -3.66 -3.86 -43.19
C ASP A 148 -5.12 -3.49 -42.88
N LEU A 149 -6.07 -4.32 -43.34
CA LEU A 149 -7.49 -4.17 -43.08
C LEU A 149 -7.78 -4.40 -41.59
N ILE A 150 -7.20 -5.44 -41.00
CA ILE A 150 -7.35 -5.76 -39.58
C ILE A 150 -6.80 -4.63 -38.71
N SER A 151 -5.61 -4.12 -39.03
CA SER A 151 -5.01 -2.99 -38.32
C SER A 151 -5.93 -1.76 -38.35
N ARG A 152 -6.47 -1.39 -39.51
CA ARG A 152 -7.45 -0.29 -39.65
C ARG A 152 -8.72 -0.49 -38.84
N LEU A 153 -9.31 -1.68 -38.89
CA LEU A 153 -10.62 -1.94 -38.29
C LEU A 153 -10.57 -2.11 -36.78
N THR A 154 -9.48 -2.70 -36.27
CA THR A 154 -9.30 -2.96 -34.83
C THR A 154 -8.56 -1.84 -34.10
N GLY A 155 -7.90 -0.94 -34.85
CA GLY A 155 -7.06 0.11 -34.29
C GLY A 155 -5.73 -0.40 -33.72
N LEU A 156 -5.41 -1.68 -33.90
CA LEU A 156 -4.11 -2.25 -33.55
C LEU A 156 -3.04 -1.83 -34.56
N SER A 157 -1.78 -1.73 -34.12
CA SER A 157 -0.68 -1.49 -35.05
C SER A 157 -0.44 -2.69 -35.96
N GLU A 158 0.06 -2.46 -37.18
CA GLU A 158 0.42 -3.56 -38.10
C GLU A 158 1.41 -4.54 -37.46
N GLU A 159 2.36 -4.05 -36.66
CA GLU A 159 3.29 -4.90 -35.91
C GLU A 159 2.58 -5.82 -34.91
N ALA A 160 1.56 -5.31 -34.20
CA ALA A 160 0.78 -6.12 -33.28
C ALA A 160 -0.02 -7.20 -34.02
N VAL A 161 -0.63 -6.87 -35.16
CA VAL A 161 -1.36 -7.83 -35.99
C VAL A 161 -0.42 -8.89 -36.57
N LEU A 162 0.78 -8.51 -37.03
CA LEU A 162 1.81 -9.45 -37.52
C LEU A 162 2.30 -10.41 -36.43
N LYS A 163 2.42 -9.94 -35.19
CA LYS A 163 2.77 -10.82 -34.06
C LYS A 163 1.66 -11.84 -33.75
N LEU A 164 0.40 -11.44 -33.89
CA LEU A 164 -0.74 -12.33 -33.66
C LEU A 164 -0.86 -13.43 -34.74
N SER A 165 -0.46 -13.16 -35.98
CA SER A 165 -0.51 -14.15 -37.07
C SER A 165 0.60 -15.20 -37.01
N GLN A 166 1.59 -15.01 -36.13
CA GLN A 166 2.70 -15.94 -35.90
C GLN A 166 2.47 -16.89 -34.70
N GLN A 167 1.36 -16.72 -33.97
CA GLN A 167 0.93 -17.61 -32.89
C GLN A 167 0.07 -18.76 -33.42
#